data_AF-A0A3N9XX17-F1
#
_entry.id   AF-A0A3N9XX17-F1
#
_cell.length_a   1.000
_cell.length_b   1.000
_cell.length_c   1.000
_cell.angle_alpha   90.00
_cell.angle_beta   90.00
_cell.angle_gamma   90.00
#
_symmetry.space_group_name_H-M   'P 1'
#
loop_
_entity.id
_entity.type
_entity.pdbx_description
1 polymer ?
#
loop_
_entity_poly.entity_id
_entity_poly.type
_entity_poly.pdbx_seq_one_letter_code
_entity_poly.pdbx_strand_id
1 'polypeptide(L)'
;MTSELVRLAEVRATRVHLDEQELEIIDRARQGGATWAQIATALGLGSRQAAEQRRQRLLAARWSRRQQLDLRLPPQIAALRTAVADLGRWIDADQRWDDRFRRAALVRSTVDAALDSAPGSLYALALHLAADLAEAGERLPAPARTVATKIDAALSTSR
;
A
#
# COMPACT_ATOMS: atom_id res chain seq x y z
N MET A 1 -8.50 -37.97 -1.64
CA MET A 1 -7.26 -37.24 -1.26
C MET A 1 -7.22 -35.79 -1.75
N THR A 2 -7.91 -35.44 -2.85
CA THR A 2 -8.01 -34.05 -3.35
C THR A 2 -8.82 -33.11 -2.43
N SER A 3 -9.82 -33.63 -1.71
CA SER A 3 -10.68 -32.82 -0.82
C SER A 3 -9.94 -32.19 0.38
N GLU A 4 -9.01 -32.91 1.02
CA GLU A 4 -8.23 -32.36 2.15
C GLU A 4 -7.24 -31.28 1.69
N LEU A 5 -6.63 -31.45 0.51
CA LEU A 5 -5.75 -30.42 -0.07
C LEU A 5 -6.52 -29.14 -0.43
N VAL A 6 -7.75 -29.28 -0.95
CA VAL A 6 -8.65 -28.14 -1.19
C VAL A 6 -9.00 -27.43 0.12
N ARG A 7 -9.36 -28.18 1.18
CA ARG A 7 -9.61 -27.61 2.51
C ARG A 7 -8.41 -26.87 3.09
N LEU A 8 -7.20 -27.39 2.91
CA LEU A 8 -5.98 -26.68 3.31
C LEU A 8 -5.78 -25.37 2.53
N ALA A 9 -6.11 -25.35 1.24
CA ALA A 9 -6.08 -24.12 0.44
C ALA A 9 -7.13 -23.10 0.91
N GLU A 10 -8.33 -23.54 1.27
CA GLU A 10 -9.38 -22.70 1.86
C GLU A 10 -8.94 -22.10 3.19
N VAL A 11 -8.37 -22.90 4.10
CA VAL A 11 -7.82 -22.41 5.37
C VAL A 11 -6.76 -21.34 5.14
N ARG A 12 -5.89 -21.51 4.12
CA ARG A 12 -4.91 -20.50 3.74
C ARG A 12 -5.58 -19.21 3.28
N ALA A 13 -6.63 -19.29 2.47
CA ALA A 13 -7.38 -18.12 2.01
C ALA A 13 -8.09 -17.40 3.17
N THR A 14 -8.70 -18.13 4.10
CA THR A 14 -9.33 -17.56 5.30
C THR A 14 -8.31 -16.83 6.18
N ARG A 15 -7.11 -17.41 6.39
CA ARG A 15 -6.04 -16.75 7.15
C ARG A 15 -5.60 -15.42 6.51
N VAL A 16 -5.52 -15.37 5.18
CA VAL A 16 -5.21 -14.13 4.46
C VAL A 16 -6.26 -13.05 4.74
N HIS A 17 -7.53 -13.42 4.64
CA HIS A 17 -8.62 -12.48 4.91
C HIS A 17 -8.61 -11.97 6.36
N LEU A 18 -8.36 -12.86 7.32
CA LEU A 18 -8.24 -12.49 8.73
C LEU A 18 -7.05 -11.55 8.98
N ASP A 19 -5.89 -11.80 8.36
CA ASP A 19 -4.73 -10.92 8.47
C ASP A 19 -5.02 -9.51 7.90
N GLU A 20 -5.78 -9.42 6.81
CA GLU A 20 -6.18 -8.14 6.20
C GLU A 20 -7.15 -7.37 7.10
N GLN A 21 -8.18 -8.06 7.63
CA GLN A 21 -9.12 -7.47 8.58
C GLN A 21 -8.43 -6.99 9.86
N GLU A 22 -7.50 -7.79 10.41
CA GLU A 22 -6.73 -7.41 11.59
C GLU A 22 -5.93 -6.13 11.34
N LEU A 23 -5.25 -6.03 10.20
CA LEU A 23 -4.49 -4.84 9.82
C LEU A 23 -5.39 -3.60 9.71
N GLU A 24 -6.53 -3.71 9.03
CA GLU A 24 -7.49 -2.60 8.88
C GLU A 24 -8.08 -2.14 10.21
N ILE A 25 -8.37 -3.07 11.13
CA ILE A 25 -8.85 -2.75 12.48
C ILE A 25 -7.77 -2.03 13.27
N ILE A 26 -6.51 -2.50 13.20
CA ILE A 26 -5.37 -1.85 13.85
C ILE A 26 -5.20 -0.43 13.32
N ASP A 27 -5.19 -0.22 12.00
CA ASP A 27 -4.98 1.10 11.40
C ASP A 27 -6.12 2.06 11.73
N ARG A 28 -7.39 1.60 11.70
CA ARG A 28 -8.54 2.40 12.15
C ARG A 28 -8.46 2.75 13.63
N ALA A 29 -8.05 1.82 14.49
CA ALA A 29 -7.87 2.09 15.92
C ALA A 29 -6.78 3.14 16.14
N ARG A 30 -5.66 3.07 15.39
CA ARG A 30 -4.59 4.08 15.43
C ARG A 30 -5.07 5.46 14.97
N GLN A 31 -5.83 5.52 13.88
CA GLN A 31 -6.44 6.76 13.40
C GLN A 31 -7.44 7.33 14.41
N GLY A 32 -8.16 6.47 15.13
CA GLY A 32 -9.04 6.84 16.25
C GLY A 32 -8.31 7.19 17.56
N GLY A 33 -6.98 7.26 17.56
CA GLY A 33 -6.18 7.68 18.72
C GLY A 33 -5.78 6.57 19.70
N ALA A 34 -6.10 5.29 19.42
CA ALA A 34 -5.69 4.19 20.28
C ALA A 34 -4.17 4.04 20.32
N THR A 35 -3.61 3.88 21.51
CA THR A 35 -2.18 3.64 21.73
C THR A 35 -1.79 2.19 21.43
N TRP A 36 -0.51 1.95 21.14
CA TRP A 36 0.01 0.59 20.94
C TRP A 36 -0.17 -0.32 22.15
N ALA A 37 -0.19 0.24 23.38
CA ALA A 37 -0.47 -0.53 24.58
C ALA A 37 -1.92 -1.02 24.61
N GLN A 38 -2.89 -0.15 24.30
CA GLN A 38 -4.31 -0.53 24.20
C GLN A 38 -4.55 -1.58 23.11
N ILE A 39 -3.88 -1.42 21.95
CA ILE A 39 -3.93 -2.40 20.86
C ILE A 39 -3.31 -3.73 21.30
N ALA A 40 -2.17 -3.72 22.00
CA ALA A 40 -1.57 -4.93 22.53
C ALA A 40 -2.52 -5.68 23.47
N THR A 41 -3.15 -4.99 24.41
CA THR A 41 -4.18 -5.57 25.28
C THR A 41 -5.33 -6.17 24.50
N ALA A 42 -5.86 -5.45 23.49
CA ALA A 42 -6.97 -5.94 22.66
C ALA A 42 -6.59 -7.18 21.82
N LEU A 43 -5.33 -7.28 21.39
CA LEU A 43 -4.79 -8.43 20.64
C LEU A 43 -4.32 -9.58 21.54
N GLY A 44 -4.37 -9.43 22.87
CA GLY A 44 -3.83 -10.43 23.82
C GLY A 44 -2.30 -10.52 23.78
N LEU A 45 -1.60 -9.46 23.38
CA LEU A 45 -0.14 -9.39 23.29
C LEU A 45 0.47 -8.81 24.57
N GLY A 46 1.61 -9.35 24.98
CA GLY A 46 2.27 -8.98 26.23
C GLY A 46 2.94 -7.60 26.27
N SER A 47 3.02 -6.88 25.14
CA SER A 47 3.68 -5.56 25.10
C SER A 47 3.25 -4.72 23.90
N ARG A 48 3.45 -3.39 24.02
CA ARG A 48 3.27 -2.44 22.91
C ARG A 48 4.13 -2.83 21.68
N GLN A 49 5.35 -3.30 21.93
CA GLN A 49 6.30 -3.65 20.88
C GLN A 49 5.82 -4.88 20.12
N ALA A 50 5.20 -5.85 20.80
CA ALA A 50 4.61 -7.01 20.14
C ALA A 50 3.46 -6.60 19.19
N ALA A 51 2.65 -5.60 19.55
CA ALA A 51 1.61 -5.07 18.68
C ALA A 51 2.18 -4.34 17.46
N GLU A 52 3.19 -3.48 17.66
CA GLU A 52 3.90 -2.79 16.57
C GLU A 52 4.50 -3.82 15.58
N GLN A 53 5.15 -4.87 16.10
CA GLN A 53 5.71 -5.95 15.30
C GLN A 53 4.64 -6.80 14.60
N ARG A 54 3.49 -7.04 15.23
CA ARG A 54 2.35 -7.73 14.57
C ARG A 54 1.89 -6.95 13.36
N ARG A 55 1.66 -5.64 13.50
CA ARG A 55 1.30 -4.77 12.36
C ARG A 55 2.36 -4.80 11.26
N GLN A 56 3.64 -4.65 11.60
CA GLN A 56 4.72 -4.69 10.61
C GLN A 56 4.74 -6.02 9.84
N ARG A 57 4.52 -7.14 10.52
CA ARG A 57 4.41 -8.46 9.87
C ARG A 57 3.20 -8.57 8.96
N LEU A 58 2.05 -8.05 9.36
CA LEU A 58 0.84 -8.01 8.53
C LEU A 58 1.06 -7.18 7.25
N LEU A 59 1.70 -6.01 7.38
CA LEU A 59 2.10 -5.19 6.23
C LEU A 59 3.04 -5.95 5.30
N ALA A 60 4.13 -6.51 5.83
CA ALA A 60 5.08 -7.28 5.02
C ALA A 60 4.42 -8.46 4.29
N ALA A 61 3.51 -9.17 4.96
CA ALA A 61 2.75 -10.27 4.35
C ALA A 61 1.82 -9.79 3.24
N ARG A 62 1.09 -8.69 3.43
CA ARG A 62 0.25 -8.06 2.40
C ARG A 62 1.08 -7.69 1.18
N TRP A 63 2.23 -7.05 1.38
CA TRP A 63 3.14 -6.65 0.31
C TRP A 63 3.68 -7.86 -0.47
N SER A 64 4.16 -8.89 0.23
CA SER A 64 4.69 -10.11 -0.41
C SER A 64 3.62 -10.84 -1.23
N ARG A 65 2.39 -11.00 -0.69
CA ARG A 65 1.27 -11.61 -1.41
C ARG A 65 0.95 -10.84 -2.68
N ARG A 66 0.93 -9.53 -2.57
CA ARG A 66 0.63 -8.66 -3.70
C ARG A 66 1.70 -8.72 -4.78
N GLN A 67 2.97 -8.68 -4.40
CA GLN A 67 4.07 -8.91 -5.33
C GLN A 67 3.93 -10.25 -6.07
N GLN A 68 3.50 -11.31 -5.37
CA GLN A 68 3.26 -12.62 -5.98
C GLN A 68 2.08 -12.62 -6.97
N LEU A 69 1.03 -11.84 -6.71
CA LEU A 69 -0.08 -11.64 -7.66
C LEU A 69 0.40 -10.81 -8.87
N ASP A 70 1.23 -9.80 -8.64
CA ASP A 70 1.77 -8.93 -9.68
C ASP A 70 2.67 -9.69 -10.67
N LEU A 71 3.38 -10.73 -10.23
CA LEU A 71 4.13 -11.62 -11.11
C LEU A 71 3.26 -12.31 -12.18
N ARG A 72 1.94 -12.39 -11.98
CA ARG A 72 0.99 -12.95 -12.94
C ARG A 72 0.36 -11.90 -13.85
N LEU A 73 0.57 -10.62 -13.55
CA LEU A 73 0.07 -9.50 -14.35
C LEU A 73 1.03 -9.21 -15.51
N PRO A 74 0.56 -8.52 -16.56
CA PRO A 74 1.43 -7.99 -17.59
C PRO A 74 2.57 -7.14 -16.96
N PRO A 75 3.82 -7.24 -17.46
CA PRO A 75 4.97 -6.55 -16.89
C PRO A 75 4.76 -5.04 -16.69
N GLN A 76 3.98 -4.39 -17.56
CA GLN A 76 3.66 -2.97 -17.47
C GLN A 76 2.85 -2.64 -16.21
N ILE A 77 1.85 -3.47 -15.88
CA ILE A 77 1.01 -3.28 -14.68
C ILE A 77 1.83 -3.52 -13.41
N ALA A 78 2.72 -4.52 -13.42
CA ALA A 78 3.63 -4.78 -12.30
C ALA A 78 4.64 -3.61 -12.10
N ALA A 79 5.17 -3.05 -13.19
CA ALA A 79 6.06 -1.89 -13.16
C ALA A 79 5.35 -0.64 -12.62
N LEU A 80 4.13 -0.36 -13.10
CA LEU A 80 3.29 0.74 -12.62
C LEU A 80 3.02 0.63 -11.12
N ARG A 81 2.65 -0.56 -10.65
CA ARG A 81 2.38 -0.82 -9.24
C ARG A 81 3.62 -0.67 -8.36
N THR A 82 4.78 -1.13 -8.86
CA THR A 82 6.07 -0.93 -8.20
C THR A 82 6.40 0.56 -8.07
N ALA A 83 6.21 1.34 -9.13
CA ALA A 83 6.46 2.79 -9.11
C ALA A 83 5.54 3.52 -8.11
N VAL A 84 4.26 3.14 -8.02
CA VAL A 84 3.32 3.67 -7.01
C VAL A 84 3.75 3.28 -5.58
N ALA A 85 4.21 2.05 -5.37
CA ALA A 85 4.71 1.61 -4.06
C ALA A 85 5.99 2.33 -3.64
N ASP A 86 6.89 2.63 -4.60
CA ASP A 86 8.09 3.44 -4.36
C ASP A 86 7.73 4.87 -3.95
N LEU A 87 6.69 5.45 -4.57
CA LEU A 87 6.17 6.76 -4.20
C LEU A 87 5.64 6.74 -2.76
N GLY A 88 4.82 5.74 -2.41
CA GLY A 88 4.31 5.57 -1.04
C GLY A 88 5.41 5.52 0.02
N ARG A 89 6.49 4.77 -0.22
CA ARG A 89 7.62 4.71 0.72
C ARG A 89 8.31 6.07 0.89
N TRP A 90 8.39 6.87 -0.16
CA TRP A 90 8.94 8.23 -0.07
C TRP A 90 8.02 9.18 0.69
N ILE A 91 6.71 9.08 0.44
CA ILE A 91 5.68 9.84 1.14
C ILE A 91 5.68 9.53 2.64
N ASP A 92 5.88 8.28 3.02
CA ASP A 92 5.96 7.85 4.43
C ASP A 92 7.27 8.26 5.11
N ALA A 93 8.38 8.30 4.35
CA ALA A 93 9.67 8.76 4.87
C ALA A 93 9.71 10.28 5.08
N ASP A 94 8.91 11.05 4.33
CA ASP A 94 8.88 12.50 4.39
C ASP A 94 7.79 13.03 5.32
N GLN A 95 8.17 13.34 6.56
CA GLN A 95 7.26 13.86 7.59
C GLN A 95 6.57 15.17 7.21
N ARG A 96 7.10 15.93 6.23
CA ARG A 96 6.52 17.21 5.79
C ARG A 96 5.68 17.07 4.52
N TRP A 97 5.50 15.85 4.02
CA TRP A 97 4.88 15.61 2.72
C TRP A 97 3.57 16.39 2.55
N ASP A 98 2.65 16.24 3.50
CA ASP A 98 1.29 16.79 3.42
C ASP A 98 1.25 18.33 3.33
N ASP A 99 2.32 19.00 3.76
CA ASP A 99 2.45 20.47 3.74
C ASP A 99 3.21 21.01 2.51
N ARG A 100 3.81 20.15 1.67
CA ARG A 100 4.67 20.61 0.56
C ARG A 100 3.92 21.30 -0.56
N PHE A 101 2.71 20.84 -0.84
CA PHE A 101 1.88 21.37 -1.91
C PHE A 101 0.40 21.07 -1.64
N ARG A 102 -0.49 21.87 -2.25
CA ARG A 102 -1.95 21.85 -1.98
C ARG A 102 -2.59 20.45 -2.02
N ARG A 103 -2.12 19.58 -2.92
CA ARG A 103 -2.69 18.24 -3.15
C ARG A 103 -1.90 17.11 -2.49
N ALA A 104 -0.93 17.39 -1.61
CA ALA A 104 -0.03 16.36 -1.10
C ALA A 104 -0.75 15.27 -0.29
N ALA A 105 -1.67 15.65 0.59
CA ALA A 105 -2.52 14.70 1.32
C ALA A 105 -3.40 13.87 0.38
N LEU A 106 -3.90 14.47 -0.71
CA LEU A 106 -4.66 13.74 -1.73
C LEU A 106 -3.77 12.72 -2.44
N VAL A 107 -2.54 13.10 -2.85
CA VAL A 107 -1.59 12.17 -3.46
C VAL A 107 -1.30 10.98 -2.54
N ARG A 108 -1.12 11.21 -1.23
CA ARG A 108 -0.99 10.13 -0.24
C ARG A 108 -2.19 9.18 -0.29
N SER A 109 -3.41 9.72 -0.16
CA SER A 109 -4.62 8.90 -0.19
C SER A 109 -4.83 8.15 -1.50
N THR A 110 -4.46 8.75 -2.63
CA THR A 110 -4.55 8.13 -3.96
C THR A 110 -3.50 7.04 -4.13
N VAL A 111 -2.30 7.20 -3.56
CA VAL A 111 -1.29 6.13 -3.50
C VAL A 111 -1.83 4.95 -2.70
N ASP A 112 -2.38 5.18 -1.51
CA ASP A 112 -2.95 4.11 -0.68
C ASP A 112 -4.10 3.37 -1.42
N ALA A 113 -5.00 4.12 -2.06
CA ALA A 113 -6.09 3.56 -2.85
C ALA A 113 -5.59 2.79 -4.08
N ALA A 114 -4.60 3.33 -4.81
CA ALA A 114 -3.99 2.68 -5.98
C ALA A 114 -3.26 1.41 -5.56
N LEU A 115 -2.72 1.39 -4.35
CA LEU A 115 -2.13 0.21 -3.79
C LEU A 115 -3.20 -0.88 -3.57
N ASP A 116 -4.36 -0.52 -3.08
CA ASP A 116 -5.38 -1.53 -2.76
C ASP A 116 -6.29 -1.94 -3.93
N SER A 117 -6.12 -1.31 -5.09
CA SER A 117 -7.03 -1.49 -6.22
C SER A 117 -6.70 -2.66 -7.13
N ALA A 118 -7.71 -3.14 -7.87
CA ALA A 118 -7.53 -4.05 -9.02
C ALA A 118 -6.71 -3.39 -10.15
N PRO A 119 -6.17 -4.15 -11.13
CA PRO A 119 -5.34 -3.60 -12.21
C PRO A 119 -5.96 -2.45 -13.02
N GLY A 120 -7.24 -2.55 -13.40
CA GLY A 120 -7.92 -1.48 -14.16
C GLY A 120 -8.07 -0.19 -13.35
N SER A 121 -8.48 -0.31 -12.09
CA SER A 121 -8.56 0.81 -11.15
C SER A 121 -7.18 1.41 -10.83
N LEU A 122 -6.12 0.59 -10.80
CA LEU A 122 -4.75 1.06 -10.61
C LEU A 122 -4.36 2.01 -11.74
N TYR A 123 -4.69 1.68 -12.99
CA TYR A 123 -4.37 2.54 -14.12
C TYR A 123 -5.06 3.91 -14.01
N ALA A 124 -6.36 3.92 -13.69
CA ALA A 124 -7.11 5.16 -13.50
C ALA A 124 -6.55 6.02 -12.35
N LEU A 125 -6.25 5.41 -11.21
CA LEU A 125 -5.67 6.11 -10.06
C LEU A 125 -4.26 6.62 -10.35
N ALA A 126 -3.46 5.86 -11.11
CA ALA A 126 -2.14 6.28 -11.54
C ALA A 126 -2.18 7.47 -12.51
N LEU A 127 -3.19 7.57 -13.38
CA LEU A 127 -3.40 8.76 -14.21
C LEU A 127 -3.70 10.00 -13.35
N HIS A 128 -4.53 9.86 -12.31
CA HIS A 128 -4.78 10.94 -11.37
C HIS A 128 -3.52 11.34 -10.59
N LEU A 129 -2.72 10.36 -10.15
CA LEU A 129 -1.43 10.61 -9.51
C LEU A 129 -0.48 11.38 -10.42
N ALA A 130 -0.33 10.94 -11.68
CA ALA A 130 0.52 11.61 -12.66
C ALA A 130 0.13 13.08 -12.86
N ALA A 131 -1.17 13.37 -12.99
CA ALA A 131 -1.68 14.73 -13.12
C ALA A 131 -1.36 15.60 -11.89
N ASP A 132 -1.62 15.07 -10.68
CA ASP A 132 -1.40 15.80 -9.43
C ASP A 132 0.10 16.04 -9.17
N LEU A 133 0.97 15.09 -9.52
CA LEU A 133 2.42 15.22 -9.43
C LEU A 133 2.97 16.21 -10.47
N ALA A 134 2.44 16.20 -11.69
CA ALA A 134 2.81 17.17 -12.73
C ALA A 134 2.43 18.60 -12.32
N GLU A 135 1.26 18.80 -11.69
CA GLU A 135 0.87 20.10 -11.13
C GLU A 135 1.85 20.56 -10.04
N ALA A 136 2.31 19.65 -9.18
CA ALA A 136 3.26 19.98 -8.11
C ALA A 136 4.64 20.42 -8.65
N GLY A 137 5.13 19.79 -9.72
CA GLY A 137 6.34 20.19 -10.44
C GLY A 137 7.58 20.28 -9.54
N GLU A 138 8.28 21.41 -9.53
CA GLU A 138 9.51 21.63 -8.75
C GLU A 138 9.32 21.56 -7.23
N ARG A 139 8.08 21.70 -6.74
CA ARG A 139 7.73 21.56 -5.31
C ARG A 139 7.91 20.13 -4.80
N LEU A 140 7.94 19.15 -5.70
CA LEU A 140 8.26 17.77 -5.37
C LEU A 140 9.75 17.61 -5.06
N PRO A 141 10.12 16.88 -4.01
CA PRO A 141 11.52 16.47 -3.79
C PRO A 141 12.10 15.75 -5.01
N ALA A 142 13.41 15.90 -5.25
CA ALA A 142 14.07 15.24 -6.39
C ALA A 142 13.81 13.72 -6.47
N PRO A 143 13.83 12.96 -5.36
CA PRO A 143 13.51 11.54 -5.40
C PRO A 143 12.05 11.25 -5.80
N ALA A 144 11.10 12.07 -5.34
CA ALA A 144 9.70 11.95 -5.72
C ALA A 144 9.47 12.28 -7.20
N ARG A 145 10.22 13.25 -7.75
CA ARG A 145 10.21 13.55 -9.20
C ARG A 145 10.70 12.36 -10.02
N THR A 146 11.78 11.71 -9.60
CA THR A 146 12.28 10.50 -10.29
C THR A 146 11.22 9.39 -10.31
N VAL A 147 10.48 9.20 -9.22
CA VAL A 147 9.39 8.22 -9.17
C VAL A 147 8.21 8.66 -10.05
N ALA A 148 7.84 9.95 -10.05
CA ALA A 148 6.80 10.49 -10.92
C ALA A 148 7.09 10.20 -12.40
N THR A 149 8.34 10.41 -12.86
CA THR A 149 8.75 10.09 -14.23
C THR A 149 8.60 8.58 -14.54
N LYS A 150 8.86 7.70 -13.57
CA LYS A 150 8.66 6.25 -13.76
C LYS A 150 7.17 5.90 -13.91
N ILE A 151 6.30 6.57 -13.15
CA ILE A 151 4.84 6.41 -13.26
C ILE A 151 4.38 6.84 -14.67
N ASP A 152 4.81 8.01 -15.14
CA ASP A 152 4.47 8.51 -16.49
C ASP A 152 4.96 7.56 -17.61
N ALA A 153 6.18 7.05 -17.48
CA ALA A 153 6.75 6.11 -18.44
C ALA A 153 5.95 4.80 -18.51
N ALA A 154 5.55 4.26 -17.35
CA ALA A 154 4.74 3.04 -17.26
C ALA A 154 3.31 3.22 -17.78
N LEU A 155 2.73 4.41 -17.63
CA LEU A 155 1.41 4.74 -18.20
C LEU A 155 1.45 4.88 -19.72
N SER A 156 2.54 5.44 -20.26
CA SER A 156 2.71 5.68 -21.70
C SER A 156 2.96 4.42 -22.52
N THR A 157 3.51 3.37 -21.91
CA THR A 157 3.76 2.06 -22.56
C THR A 157 2.53 1.15 -22.64
N SER A 158 1.38 1.60 -22.13
CA SER A 158 0.13 0.85 -22.10
C SER A 158 -0.94 1.38 -23.10
N ARG A 159 -0.59 2.38 -23.92
CA ARG A 159 -1.37 2.82 -25.08
C ARG A 159 -1.01 1.97 -26.31
#